data_AF-G4AAI1-F1
#
_entry.id   AF-G4AAI1-F1
#
_cell.length_a   1.000
_cell.length_b   1.000
_cell.length_c   1.000
_cell.angle_alpha   90.00
_cell.angle_beta   90.00
_cell.angle_gamma   90.00
#
_symmetry.space_group_name_H-M   'P 1'
#
loop_
_entity.id
_entity.type
_entity.pdbx_description
1 polymer ?
#
loop_
_entity_poly.entity_id
_entity_poly.type
_entity_poly.pdbx_seq_one_letter_code
_entity_poly.pdbx_strand_id
1 'polypeptide(L)'
;MPRLGIGDSKAMALGKGAEKIFELSGYQQQLNDKVVVRAATVKQLMLYLLNGDVDAAVVGRSGAWKVRDKVTILPNPQGTLEEKVTVALLSSSKHTAEAQQLFDLFKSEQGVKYFVDEGFLPVK
;
A
#
# COMPACT_ATOMS: atom_id res chain seq x y z
N MET A 1 19.32 7.19 -16.03
CA MET A 1 18.39 6.04 -16.07
C MET A 1 17.46 6.13 -14.86
N PRO A 2 16.17 5.78 -14.97
CA PRO A 2 15.24 5.89 -13.85
C PRO A 2 15.61 4.91 -12.73
N ARG A 3 15.59 5.39 -11.49
CA ARG A 3 15.90 4.68 -10.25
C ARG A 3 14.60 4.24 -9.57
N LEU A 4 14.52 2.97 -9.21
CA LEU A 4 13.35 2.40 -8.56
C LEU A 4 13.60 2.11 -7.08
N GLY A 5 12.61 2.43 -6.25
CA GLY A 5 12.54 2.00 -4.86
C GLY A 5 11.41 1.00 -4.64
N ILE A 6 11.67 -0.08 -3.92
CA ILE A 6 10.64 -1.04 -3.51
C ILE A 6 10.79 -1.39 -2.02
N GLY A 7 9.79 -2.08 -1.47
CA GLY A 7 9.92 -2.69 -0.16
C GLY A 7 10.85 -3.89 -0.15
N ASP A 8 11.57 -4.09 0.95
CA ASP A 8 12.22 -5.37 1.21
C ASP A 8 11.16 -6.44 1.52
N SER A 9 11.08 -7.50 0.72
CA SER A 9 10.12 -8.59 0.87
C SER A 9 10.31 -9.43 2.14
N LYS A 10 11.46 -9.31 2.81
CA LYS A 10 11.76 -9.94 4.11
C LYS A 10 11.36 -9.08 5.30
N ALA A 11 11.24 -7.76 5.13
CA ALA A 11 10.97 -6.82 6.22
C ALA A 11 9.62 -6.09 6.11
N MET A 12 9.08 -5.93 4.90
CA MET A 12 7.89 -5.16 4.61
C MET A 12 6.86 -5.99 3.85
N ALA A 13 5.61 -6.03 4.34
CA ALA A 13 4.52 -6.79 3.72
C ALA A 13 4.35 -6.46 2.22
N LEU A 14 4.40 -5.17 1.88
CA LEU A 14 4.30 -4.68 0.49
C LEU A 14 5.47 -5.09 -0.41
N GLY A 15 6.61 -5.52 0.14
CA GLY A 15 7.79 -5.91 -0.64
C GLY A 15 7.51 -7.11 -1.56
N LYS A 16 6.75 -8.09 -1.08
CA LYS A 16 6.30 -9.23 -1.90
C LYS A 16 5.34 -8.79 -3.00
N GLY A 17 4.47 -7.81 -2.71
CA GLY A 17 3.56 -7.22 -3.69
C GLY A 17 4.32 -6.54 -4.84
N ALA A 18 5.41 -5.83 -4.52
CA ALA A 18 6.26 -5.19 -5.52
C ALA A 18 6.94 -6.21 -6.46
N GLU A 19 7.50 -7.28 -5.89
CA GLU A 19 8.10 -8.36 -6.69
C GLU A 19 7.06 -9.02 -7.62
N LYS A 20 5.83 -9.22 -7.13
CA LYS A 20 4.75 -9.78 -7.96
C LYS A 20 4.30 -8.84 -9.07
N ILE A 21 4.23 -7.53 -8.81
CA ILE A 21 3.95 -6.51 -9.83
C ILE A 21 5.02 -6.56 -10.93
N PHE A 22 6.30 -6.72 -10.57
CA PHE A 22 7.38 -6.81 -11.55
C PHE A 22 7.26 -8.07 -12.41
N GLU A 23 6.96 -9.22 -11.81
CA GLU A 23 6.71 -10.48 -12.53
C GLU A 23 5.54 -10.33 -13.52
N LEU A 24 4.39 -9.83 -13.06
CA LEU A 24 3.17 -9.67 -13.87
C LEU A 24 3.30 -8.62 -14.97
N SER A 25 4.25 -7.69 -14.84
CA SER A 25 4.51 -6.68 -15.87
C SER A 25 5.16 -7.25 -17.13
N GLY A 26 5.78 -8.44 -17.07
CA GLY A 26 6.61 -8.98 -18.13
C GLY A 26 8.01 -8.33 -18.25
N TYR A 27 8.33 -7.35 -17.40
CA TYR A 27 9.61 -6.61 -17.40
C TYR A 27 10.46 -6.87 -16.16
N GLN A 28 10.28 -8.02 -15.51
CA GLN A 28 10.87 -8.30 -14.19
C GLN A 28 12.38 -8.05 -14.14
N GLN A 29 13.14 -8.52 -15.12
CA GLN A 29 14.60 -8.33 -15.14
C GLN A 29 14.95 -6.85 -15.31
N GLN A 30 14.34 -6.18 -16.29
CA GLN A 30 14.60 -4.77 -16.60
C GLN A 30 14.21 -3.82 -15.46
N LEU A 31 13.23 -4.19 -14.64
CA LEU A 31 12.82 -3.43 -13.46
C LEU A 31 13.75 -3.72 -12.28
N ASN A 32 14.14 -4.98 -12.04
CA ASN A 32 15.09 -5.33 -10.99
C ASN A 32 16.45 -4.64 -11.18
N ASP A 33 16.94 -4.55 -12.42
CA ASP A 33 18.20 -3.87 -12.74
C ASP A 33 18.18 -2.35 -12.43
N LYS A 34 16.98 -1.78 -12.22
CA LYS A 34 16.78 -0.37 -11.87
C LYS A 34 16.50 -0.15 -10.39
N VAL A 35 16.35 -1.21 -9.60
CA VAL A 35 16.13 -1.09 -8.16
C VAL A 35 17.42 -0.65 -7.48
N VAL A 36 17.43 0.57 -6.94
CA VAL A 36 18.59 1.11 -6.22
C VAL A 36 18.40 1.07 -4.71
N VAL A 37 17.17 0.86 -4.23
CA VAL A 37 16.87 0.78 -2.81
C VAL A 37 15.74 -0.21 -2.52
N ARG A 38 15.94 -0.99 -1.45
CA ARG A 38 14.93 -1.85 -0.82
C ARG A 38 14.72 -1.35 0.60
N ALA A 39 13.60 -0.66 0.83
CA ALA A 39 13.31 -0.03 2.11
C ALA A 39 12.69 -1.00 3.09
N ALA A 40 13.04 -0.89 4.37
CA ALA A 40 12.51 -1.75 5.43
C ALA A 40 11.09 -1.34 5.85
N THR A 41 10.68 -0.08 5.61
CA THR A 41 9.37 0.44 6.00
C THR A 41 8.72 1.28 4.91
N VAL A 42 7.38 1.35 4.95
CA VAL A 42 6.57 2.14 4.02
C VAL A 42 6.94 3.63 4.10
N LYS A 43 7.15 4.15 5.32
CA LYS A 43 7.49 5.56 5.54
C LYS A 43 8.83 5.92 4.91
N GLN A 44 9.83 5.07 5.07
CA GLN A 44 11.16 5.26 4.47
C GLN A 44 11.09 5.27 2.95
N LEU A 45 10.32 4.34 2.35
CA LEU A 45 10.17 4.29 0.90
C LEU A 45 9.48 5.55 0.33
N MET A 46 8.43 6.01 1.01
CA MET A 46 7.75 7.27 0.63
C MET A 46 8.68 8.48 0.74
N LEU A 47 9.54 8.53 1.76
CA LEU A 47 10.52 9.61 1.92
C LEU A 47 11.49 9.66 0.73
N TYR A 48 12.04 8.51 0.32
CA TYR A 48 12.94 8.42 -0.83
C TYR A 48 12.28 8.86 -2.13
N LEU A 49 11.00 8.52 -2.32
CA LEU A 49 10.24 8.97 -3.49
C LEU A 49 10.05 10.50 -3.48
N LEU A 50 9.62 11.06 -2.34
CA LEU A 50 9.31 12.49 -2.23
C LEU A 50 10.55 13.39 -2.27
N ASN A 51 11.70 12.88 -1.83
CA ASN A 51 12.98 13.59 -1.90
C ASN A 51 13.65 13.50 -3.28
N GLY A 52 13.17 12.63 -4.18
CA GLY A 52 13.83 12.37 -5.45
C GLY A 52 15.08 11.49 -5.32
N ASP A 53 15.22 10.71 -4.25
CA ASP A 53 16.26 9.68 -4.12
C ASP A 53 15.98 8.50 -5.07
N VAL A 54 14.70 8.29 -5.40
CA VAL A 54 14.22 7.41 -6.46
C VAL A 54 13.21 8.14 -7.35
N ASP A 55 13.11 7.72 -8.61
CA ASP A 55 12.24 8.36 -9.60
C ASP A 55 10.84 7.71 -9.62
N ALA A 56 10.72 6.45 -9.17
CA ALA A 56 9.45 5.77 -8.96
C ALA A 56 9.56 4.71 -7.85
N ALA A 57 8.42 4.37 -7.25
CA ALA A 57 8.36 3.35 -6.21
C ALA A 57 7.05 2.55 -6.22
N VAL A 58 7.11 1.31 -5.75
CA VAL A 58 5.90 0.52 -5.45
C VAL A 58 5.50 0.75 -3.99
N VAL A 59 4.38 1.43 -3.78
CA VAL A 59 3.90 1.85 -2.46
C VAL A 59 2.42 1.54 -2.29
N GLY A 60 1.95 1.55 -1.03
CA GLY A 60 0.53 1.39 -0.72
C GLY A 60 -0.28 2.60 -1.22
N ARG A 61 -1.47 2.33 -1.78
CA ARG A 61 -2.33 3.36 -2.37
C ARG A 61 -2.66 4.50 -1.41
N SER A 62 -3.03 4.19 -0.17
CA SER A 62 -3.39 5.21 0.84
C SER A 62 -2.23 6.17 1.15
N GLY A 63 -0.99 5.68 1.10
CA GLY A 63 0.21 6.52 1.24
C GLY A 63 0.38 7.48 0.06
N ALA A 64 0.31 6.96 -1.17
CA ALA A 64 0.41 7.77 -2.38
C ALA A 64 -0.76 8.75 -2.52
N TRP A 65 -1.96 8.36 -2.09
CA TRP A 65 -3.17 9.17 -2.15
C TRP A 65 -3.00 10.50 -1.41
N LYS A 66 -2.31 10.50 -0.26
CA LYS A 66 -2.09 11.70 0.55
C LYS A 66 -1.14 12.72 -0.09
N VAL A 67 -0.34 12.29 -1.07
CA VAL A 67 0.66 13.12 -1.76
C VAL A 67 0.45 13.12 -3.27
N ARG A 68 -0.79 12.85 -3.71
CA ARG A 68 -1.18 12.70 -5.13
C ARG A 68 -1.02 13.98 -5.96
N ASP A 69 -0.84 15.11 -5.32
CA ASP A 69 -0.45 16.39 -5.92
C ASP A 69 1.02 16.42 -6.35
N LYS A 70 1.86 15.53 -5.78
CA LYS A 70 3.31 15.46 -6.00
C LYS A 70 3.76 14.23 -6.79
N VAL A 71 2.90 13.23 -6.91
CA VAL A 71 3.23 11.96 -7.56
C VAL A 71 2.16 11.54 -8.55
N THR A 72 2.57 10.84 -9.60
CA THR A 72 1.64 10.19 -10.54
C THR A 72 1.39 8.76 -10.09
N ILE A 73 0.13 8.42 -9.80
CA ILE A 73 -0.28 7.05 -9.44
C ILE A 73 -0.56 6.28 -10.72
N LEU A 74 0.23 5.23 -10.99
CA LEU A 74 0.08 4.36 -12.15
C LEU A 74 -0.79 3.13 -11.82
N PRO A 75 -1.50 2.57 -12.82
CA PRO A 75 -2.23 1.32 -12.64
C PRO A 75 -1.26 0.13 -12.45
N ASN A 76 -1.69 -0.86 -11.68
CA ASN A 76 -0.97 -2.12 -11.55
C ASN A 76 -1.25 -3.04 -12.77
N PRO A 77 -0.33 -3.96 -13.10
CA PRO A 77 -0.58 -5.01 -14.10
C PRO A 77 -1.80 -5.86 -13.76
N GLN A 78 -2.47 -6.39 -14.78
CA GLN A 78 -3.59 -7.31 -14.60
C GLN A 78 -3.16 -8.55 -13.80
N GLY A 79 -4.04 -9.03 -12.91
CA GLY A 79 -3.74 -10.16 -12.03
C GLY A 79 -2.96 -9.81 -10.77
N THR A 80 -2.61 -8.53 -10.57
CA THR A 80 -2.08 -8.07 -9.27
C THR A 80 -3.14 -8.27 -8.19
N LEU A 81 -2.76 -8.96 -7.12
CA LEU A 81 -3.65 -9.20 -5.98
C LEU A 81 -3.99 -7.86 -5.30
N GLU A 82 -5.27 -7.66 -5.03
CA GLU A 82 -5.73 -6.55 -4.21
C GLU A 82 -5.45 -6.87 -2.74
N GLU A 83 -4.70 -5.99 -2.08
CA GLU A 83 -4.50 -6.08 -0.64
C GLU A 83 -5.79 -5.71 0.08
N LYS A 84 -6.32 -6.66 0.87
CA LYS A 84 -7.51 -6.46 1.68
C LYS A 84 -7.09 -6.21 3.12
N VAL A 85 -7.55 -5.08 3.67
CA VAL A 85 -7.45 -4.80 5.10
C VAL A 85 -8.71 -5.33 5.77
N THR A 86 -8.55 -6.29 6.67
CA THR A 86 -9.65 -6.91 7.40
C THR A 86 -9.72 -6.35 8.82
N VAL A 87 -10.92 -5.98 9.25
CA VAL A 87 -11.21 -5.64 10.65
C VAL A 87 -11.89 -6.84 11.29
N ALA A 88 -11.50 -7.19 12.51
CA ALA A 88 -12.11 -8.27 13.28
C ALA A 88 -12.32 -7.86 14.74
N LEU A 89 -13.36 -8.39 15.36
CA LEU A 89 -13.61 -8.29 16.79
C LEU A 89 -12.83 -9.38 17.52
N LEU A 90 -12.08 -8.99 18.55
CA LEU A 90 -11.40 -9.95 19.42
C LEU A 90 -12.39 -10.53 20.42
N SER A 91 -12.57 -11.85 20.41
CA SER A 91 -13.42 -12.57 21.37
C SER A 91 -12.95 -12.42 22.82
N SER A 92 -11.68 -12.05 23.03
CA SER A 92 -11.06 -11.80 24.32
C SER A 92 -11.19 -10.35 24.81
N SER A 93 -11.90 -9.48 24.09
CA SER A 93 -12.05 -8.08 24.49
C SER A 93 -12.71 -7.97 25.87
N LYS A 94 -12.13 -7.15 26.74
CA LYS A 94 -12.73 -6.78 28.03
C LYS A 94 -13.76 -5.64 27.88
N HIS A 95 -13.83 -5.03 26.70
CA HIS A 95 -14.68 -3.90 26.33
C HIS A 95 -15.54 -4.30 25.13
N THR A 96 -16.37 -5.33 25.30
CA THR A 96 -17.10 -5.96 24.18
C THR A 96 -18.10 -4.99 23.53
N ALA A 97 -18.79 -4.18 24.33
CA ALA A 97 -19.79 -3.24 23.83
C ALA A 97 -19.13 -2.13 22.99
N GLU A 98 -18.06 -1.54 23.49
CA GLU A 98 -17.31 -0.47 22.81
C GLU A 98 -16.60 -1.00 21.56
N ALA A 99 -16.04 -2.21 21.63
CA ALA A 99 -15.44 -2.86 20.45
C ALA A 99 -16.49 -3.10 19.36
N GLN A 100 -17.69 -3.57 19.72
CA GLN A 100 -18.80 -3.76 18.79
C GLN A 100 -19.24 -2.43 18.17
N GLN A 101 -19.39 -1.37 18.97
CA GLN A 101 -19.74 -0.03 18.47
C GLN A 101 -18.71 0.50 17.47
N LEU A 102 -17.41 0.33 17.75
CA LEU A 102 -16.34 0.74 16.82
C LEU A 102 -16.37 -0.09 15.53
N PHE A 103 -16.61 -1.39 15.64
CA PHE A 103 -16.71 -2.29 14.50
C PHE A 103 -17.89 -1.92 13.59
N ASP A 104 -19.04 -1.60 14.18
CA ASP A 104 -20.23 -1.16 13.44
C ASP A 104 -20.01 0.21 12.79
N LEU A 105 -19.29 1.13 13.46
CA LEU A 105 -18.88 2.40 12.87
C LEU A 105 -18.03 2.19 11.61
N PHE A 106 -17.01 1.32 11.66
CA PHE A 106 -16.17 1.05 10.49
C PHE A 106 -16.93 0.42 9.31
N LYS A 107 -18.04 -0.29 9.59
CA LYS A 107 -18.92 -0.88 8.56
C LYS A 107 -19.98 0.07 8.04
N SER A 108 -20.28 1.15 8.75
CA SER A 108 -21.28 2.13 8.32
C SER A 108 -20.86 2.86 7.04
N GLU A 109 -21.82 3.45 6.33
CA GLU A 109 -21.53 4.28 5.15
C GLU A 109 -20.54 5.41 5.46
N GLN A 110 -20.65 6.02 6.64
CA GLN A 110 -19.74 7.08 7.09
C GLN A 110 -18.32 6.53 7.34
N GLY A 111 -18.20 5.36 7.98
CA GLY A 111 -16.91 4.72 8.23
C GLY A 111 -16.21 4.32 6.93
N VAL A 112 -16.94 3.68 6.02
CA VAL A 112 -16.42 3.33 4.68
C VAL A 112 -16.01 4.59 3.92
N LYS A 113 -16.84 5.65 3.94
CA LYS A 113 -16.50 6.93 3.32
C LYS A 113 -15.18 7.51 3.85
N TYR A 114 -14.95 7.46 5.17
CA TYR A 114 -13.71 7.93 5.75
C TYR A 114 -12.48 7.20 5.18
N PHE A 115 -12.54 5.86 5.06
CA PHE A 115 -11.46 5.10 4.44
C PHE A 115 -11.27 5.44 2.96
N VAL A 116 -12.36 5.66 2.22
CA VAL A 116 -12.30 6.08 0.80
C VAL A 116 -11.64 7.46 0.66
N ASP A 117 -12.00 8.41 1.52
CA ASP A 117 -11.41 9.75 1.54
C ASP A 117 -9.90 9.68 1.85
N GLU A 118 -9.48 8.72 2.69
CA GLU A 118 -8.07 8.40 3.00
C GLU A 118 -7.34 7.57 1.93
N GLY A 119 -8.01 7.23 0.83
CA GLY A 119 -7.41 6.60 -0.35
C GLY A 119 -7.49 5.08 -0.41
N PHE A 120 -8.24 4.46 0.49
CA PHE A 120 -8.60 3.04 0.37
C PHE A 120 -9.70 2.86 -0.69
N LEU A 121 -9.76 1.67 -1.27
CA LEU A 121 -10.86 1.31 -2.16
C LEU A 121 -11.93 0.58 -1.34
N PRO A 122 -13.23 0.83 -1.60
CA PRO A 122 -14.28 0.08 -0.94
C PRO A 122 -14.22 -1.38 -1.37
N VAL A 123 -14.49 -2.29 -0.42
CA VAL A 123 -14.63 -3.71 -0.74
C VAL A 123 -15.95 -3.89 -1.47
N LYS A 124 -15.93 -4.60 -2.61
CA LYS A 124 -17.14 -4.99 -3.36
C LYS A 124 -17.88 -6.13 -2.68
#